data_AF-A0A3D0JY01-F1
#
_entry.id   AF-A0A3D0JY01-F1
#
_cell.length_a   1.000
_cell.length_b   1.000
_cell.length_c   1.000
_cell.angle_alpha   90.00
_cell.angle_beta   90.00
_cell.angle_gamma   90.00
#
_symmetry.space_group_name_H-M   'P 1'
#
loop_
_entity.id
_entity.type
_entity.pdbx_description
1 polymer ?
#
loop_
_entity_poly.entity_id
_entity_poly.type
_entity_poly.pdbx_seq_one_letter_code
_entity_poly.pdbx_strand_id
1 'polypeptide(L)'
;MIRHTALFGLLLSANLNAMPLLAADGEGGCAVKRQVLQEKIDAAQQSGNTRELDGLRRALGNVDAHCEDASLHEERLASVKEAREEVQEREKDLREAMGTGDQEKIAKRQAKLAEARAELQQAEAEASVDQ
;
A
#
# COMPACT_ATOMS: atom_id res chain seq x y z
N MET A 1 35.00 -57.17 -31.72
CA MET A 1 33.62 -57.69 -31.76
C MET A 1 33.25 -58.19 -30.37
N ILE A 2 32.51 -57.41 -29.58
CA ILE A 2 31.54 -57.87 -28.58
C ILE A 2 30.48 -56.75 -28.52
N ARG A 3 29.23 -57.14 -28.74
CA ARG A 3 28.03 -56.31 -28.83
C ARG A 3 27.25 -56.60 -27.55
N HIS A 4 26.87 -55.60 -26.77
CA HIS A 4 25.72 -55.62 -25.84
C HIS A 4 25.42 -54.15 -25.45
N THR A 5 24.48 -53.49 -26.12
CA THR A 5 23.05 -53.38 -25.75
C THR A 5 22.83 -52.76 -24.37
N ALA A 6 22.39 -51.49 -24.43
CA ALA A 6 21.37 -50.83 -23.61
C ALA A 6 21.38 -51.06 -22.10
N LEU A 7 21.49 -49.96 -21.35
CA LEU A 7 20.58 -49.66 -20.24
C LEU A 7 20.61 -48.15 -20.00
N PHE A 8 19.61 -47.48 -20.58
CA PHE A 8 19.19 -46.12 -20.26
C PHE A 8 18.83 -46.07 -18.76
N GLY A 9 19.73 -45.56 -17.93
CA GLY A 9 19.46 -45.24 -16.53
C GLY A 9 19.06 -43.77 -16.40
N LEU A 10 17.84 -43.44 -16.83
CA LEU A 10 17.24 -42.12 -16.65
C LEU A 10 16.85 -41.95 -15.17
N LEU A 11 17.76 -41.41 -14.35
CA LEU A 11 17.44 -40.93 -13.00
C LEU A 11 16.81 -39.54 -13.10
N LEU A 12 15.48 -39.49 -13.30
CA LEU A 12 14.71 -38.28 -13.02
C LEU A 12 14.55 -38.15 -11.50
N SER A 13 15.47 -37.42 -10.85
CA SER A 13 15.22 -36.91 -9.51
C SER A 13 14.14 -35.83 -9.59
N ALA A 14 12.89 -36.22 -9.31
CA ALA A 14 11.80 -35.29 -9.07
C ALA A 14 12.09 -34.54 -7.75
N ASN A 15 12.81 -33.42 -7.85
CA ASN A 15 12.91 -32.46 -6.77
C ASN A 15 11.54 -31.77 -6.66
N LEU A 16 10.68 -32.23 -5.75
CA LEU A 16 9.57 -31.43 -5.26
C LEU A 16 10.16 -30.27 -4.47
N ASN A 17 10.50 -29.18 -5.17
CA ASN A 17 10.58 -27.89 -4.51
C ASN A 17 9.15 -27.52 -4.12
N ALA A 18 8.83 -27.68 -2.85
CA ALA A 18 7.68 -27.03 -2.25
C ALA A 18 7.92 -25.53 -2.39
N MET A 19 7.35 -24.92 -3.43
CA MET A 19 7.29 -23.48 -3.56
C MET A 19 6.50 -22.98 -2.34
N PRO A 20 7.09 -22.18 -1.43
CA PRO A 20 6.29 -21.53 -0.42
C PRO A 20 5.31 -20.66 -1.20
N LEU A 21 4.02 -20.92 -0.97
CA LEU A 21 2.95 -20.07 -1.44
C LEU A 21 3.18 -18.75 -0.69
N LEU A 22 3.91 -17.84 -1.34
CA LEU A 22 3.99 -16.46 -0.93
C LEU A 22 2.54 -16.00 -0.81
N ALA A 23 2.09 -15.82 0.43
CA ALA A 23 0.96 -14.99 0.71
C ALA A 23 1.33 -13.63 0.10
N ALA A 24 0.78 -13.37 -1.07
CA ALA A 24 0.75 -12.04 -1.63
C ALA A 24 0.04 -11.18 -0.58
N ASP A 25 0.83 -10.46 0.22
CA ASP A 25 0.34 -9.21 0.78
C ASP A 25 0.09 -8.34 -0.44
N GLY A 26 -1.15 -8.40 -0.91
CA GLY A 26 -1.53 -7.91 -2.22
C GLY A 26 -1.29 -6.41 -2.27
N GLU A 27 -0.58 -5.99 -3.31
CA GLU A 27 -0.41 -4.60 -3.73
C GLU A 27 -1.75 -4.04 -4.28
N GLY A 28 -2.77 -4.04 -3.42
CA GLY A 28 -4.11 -3.57 -3.72
C GLY A 28 -4.87 -3.43 -2.42
N GLY A 29 -5.47 -2.26 -2.20
CA GLY A 29 -6.19 -1.92 -0.96
C GLY A 29 -7.32 -2.89 -0.57
N CYS A 30 -8.05 -2.56 0.48
CA CYS A 30 -9.21 -3.27 1.01
C CYS A 30 -10.20 -3.73 -0.07
N ALA A 31 -10.42 -2.94 -1.13
CA ALA A 31 -11.28 -3.35 -2.25
C ALA A 31 -10.74 -4.58 -2.99
N VAL A 32 -9.44 -4.60 -3.30
CA VAL A 32 -8.77 -5.73 -3.95
C VAL A 32 -8.73 -6.93 -3.00
N LYS A 33 -8.43 -6.71 -1.71
CA LYS A 33 -8.45 -7.78 -0.69
C LYS A 33 -9.84 -8.43 -0.57
N ARG A 34 -10.93 -7.63 -0.58
CA ARG A 34 -12.32 -8.13 -0.60
C ARG A 34 -12.59 -8.94 -1.86
N GLN A 35 -12.22 -8.44 -3.03
CA GLN A 35 -12.42 -9.15 -4.30
C GLN A 35 -11.71 -10.51 -4.31
N VAL A 36 -10.42 -10.54 -3.94
CA VAL A 36 -9.64 -11.79 -3.89
C VAL A 36 -10.25 -12.80 -2.91
N LEU A 37 -10.74 -12.34 -1.75
CA LEU A 37 -11.41 -13.22 -0.80
C LEU A 37 -12.73 -13.76 -1.35
N GLN A 38 -13.50 -12.94 -2.06
CA GLN A 38 -14.75 -13.37 -2.70
C GLN A 38 -14.50 -14.42 -3.80
N GLU A 39 -13.50 -14.21 -4.66
CA GLU A 39 -13.12 -15.18 -5.70
C GLU A 39 -12.71 -16.53 -5.10
N LYS A 40 -11.97 -16.51 -3.97
CA LYS A 40 -11.59 -17.73 -3.24
C LYS A 40 -12.80 -18.41 -2.60
N ILE A 41 -13.76 -17.65 -2.07
CA ILE A 41 -15.02 -18.19 -1.53
C ILE A 41 -15.79 -18.93 -2.63
N ASP A 42 -15.93 -18.31 -3.80
CA ASP A 42 -16.67 -18.88 -4.93
C ASP A 42 -16.00 -20.17 -5.44
N ALA A 43 -14.67 -20.23 -5.44
CA ALA A 43 -13.90 -21.44 -5.77
C ALA A 43 -14.05 -22.54 -4.69
N ALA A 44 -13.96 -22.19 -3.41
CA ALA A 44 -14.08 -23.14 -2.30
C ALA A 44 -15.50 -23.73 -2.16
N GLN A 45 -16.53 -22.98 -2.58
CA GLN A 45 -17.90 -23.49 -2.68
C GLN A 45 -18.03 -24.63 -3.68
N GLN A 46 -17.32 -24.55 -4.82
CA GLN A 46 -17.37 -25.56 -5.88
C GLN A 46 -16.63 -26.84 -5.50
N SER A 47 -15.60 -26.74 -4.64
CA SER A 47 -14.80 -27.89 -4.19
C SER A 47 -15.38 -28.61 -2.97
N GLY A 48 -16.42 -28.06 -2.33
CA GLY A 48 -17.06 -28.66 -1.15
C GLY A 48 -16.22 -28.63 0.14
N ASN A 49 -15.14 -27.84 0.16
CA ASN A 49 -14.25 -27.74 1.33
C ASN A 49 -14.80 -26.75 2.38
N THR A 50 -15.68 -27.26 3.25
CA THR A 50 -16.38 -26.46 4.27
C THR A 50 -15.47 -25.74 5.26
N ARG A 51 -14.32 -26.34 5.62
CA ARG A 51 -13.38 -25.69 6.56
C ARG A 51 -12.68 -24.48 5.93
N GLU A 52 -12.30 -24.60 4.68
CA GLU A 52 -11.68 -23.52 3.92
C GLU A 52 -12.68 -22.39 3.69
N LEU A 53 -13.93 -22.73 3.32
CA LEU A 53 -15.02 -21.78 3.18
C LEU A 53 -15.27 -20.98 4.47
N ASP A 54 -15.31 -21.64 5.62
CA ASP A 54 -15.47 -20.98 6.93
C ASP A 54 -14.30 -20.06 7.26
N GLY A 55 -13.07 -20.46 6.92
CA GLY A 55 -11.88 -19.62 7.10
C GLY A 55 -11.93 -18.35 6.23
N LEU A 56 -12.26 -18.50 4.95
CA LEU A 56 -12.36 -17.39 4.00
C LEU A 56 -13.48 -16.41 4.36
N ARG A 57 -14.63 -16.92 4.83
CA ARG A 57 -15.74 -16.07 5.30
C ARG A 57 -15.36 -15.25 6.54
N ARG A 58 -14.63 -15.83 7.49
CA ARG A 58 -14.10 -15.08 8.64
C ARG A 58 -13.09 -14.02 8.19
N ALA A 59 -12.21 -14.35 7.25
CA ALA A 59 -11.25 -13.40 6.70
C ALA A 59 -11.95 -12.23 6.00
N LEU A 60 -12.99 -12.50 5.19
CA LEU A 60 -13.81 -11.46 4.56
C LEU A 60 -14.50 -10.58 5.60
N GLY A 61 -15.13 -11.18 6.62
CA GLY A 61 -15.76 -10.42 7.70
C GLY A 61 -14.77 -9.54 8.49
N ASN A 62 -13.53 -9.99 8.69
CA ASN A 62 -12.49 -9.16 9.30
C ASN A 62 -12.07 -7.99 8.41
N VAL A 63 -11.98 -8.22 7.09
CA VAL A 63 -11.69 -7.14 6.13
C VAL A 63 -12.85 -6.14 6.10
N ASP A 64 -14.09 -6.61 6.06
CA ASP A 64 -15.27 -5.72 6.09
C ASP A 64 -15.38 -4.92 7.40
N ALA A 65 -14.94 -5.49 8.52
CA ALA A 65 -15.03 -4.86 9.84
C ALA A 65 -13.87 -3.90 10.15
N HIS A 66 -12.70 -4.08 9.52
CA HIS A 66 -11.46 -3.39 9.93
C HIS A 66 -10.66 -2.76 8.79
N CYS A 67 -11.01 -3.04 7.54
CA CYS A 67 -10.28 -2.52 6.39
C CYS A 67 -10.98 -1.25 5.90
N GLU A 68 -10.61 -0.13 6.51
CA GLU A 68 -11.25 1.17 6.35
C GLU A 68 -10.39 2.08 5.44
N ASP A 69 -10.10 1.67 4.22
CA ASP A 69 -9.35 2.50 3.25
C ASP A 69 -10.06 3.84 2.98
N ALA A 70 -11.39 3.88 3.05
CA ALA A 70 -12.14 5.11 2.82
C ALA A 70 -11.93 6.15 3.93
N SER A 71 -11.91 5.74 5.20
CA SER A 71 -11.64 6.67 6.31
C SER A 71 -10.17 7.11 6.28
N LEU A 72 -9.23 6.20 6.01
CA LEU A 72 -7.82 6.53 5.83
C LEU A 72 -7.60 7.47 4.64
N HIS A 73 -8.34 7.30 3.54
CA HIS A 73 -8.30 8.22 2.41
C HIS A 73 -8.83 9.61 2.78
N GLU A 74 -9.96 9.70 3.48
CA GLU A 74 -10.50 10.96 3.98
C GLU A 74 -9.53 11.66 4.95
N GLU A 75 -8.88 10.91 5.84
CA GLU A 75 -7.84 11.43 6.74
C GLU A 75 -6.64 12.00 5.97
N ARG A 76 -6.15 11.30 4.94
CA ARG A 76 -5.04 11.80 4.12
C ARG A 76 -5.44 13.04 3.31
N LEU A 77 -6.66 13.08 2.77
CA LEU A 77 -7.19 14.29 2.12
C LEU A 77 -7.32 15.47 3.10
N ALA A 78 -7.73 15.21 4.34
CA ALA A 78 -7.76 16.22 5.39
C ALA A 78 -6.35 16.75 5.70
N SER A 79 -5.35 15.86 5.78
CA SER A 79 -3.94 16.24 5.96
C SER A 79 -3.43 17.11 4.81
N VAL A 80 -3.75 16.77 3.56
CA VAL A 80 -3.43 17.61 2.39
C VAL A 80 -4.04 19.00 2.52
N LYS A 81 -5.30 19.09 2.97
CA LYS A 81 -5.98 20.37 3.16
C LYS A 81 -5.29 21.21 4.24
N GLU A 82 -4.98 20.62 5.39
CA GLU A 82 -4.27 21.29 6.49
C GLU A 82 -2.89 21.80 6.05
N ALA A 83 -2.11 20.97 5.34
CA ALA A 83 -0.81 21.38 4.82
C ALA A 83 -0.90 22.53 3.80
N ARG A 84 -1.95 22.57 2.96
CA ARG A 84 -2.21 23.72 2.06
C ARG A 84 -2.55 25.00 2.81
N GLU A 85 -3.28 24.90 3.92
CA GLU A 85 -3.60 26.06 4.78
C GLU A 85 -2.32 26.58 5.45
N GLU A 86 -1.48 25.70 6.00
CA GLU A 86 -0.18 26.04 6.59
C GLU A 86 0.74 26.74 5.57
N VAL A 87 0.85 26.24 4.34
CA VAL A 87 1.63 26.91 3.28
C VAL A 87 1.14 28.34 3.05
N GLN A 88 -0.18 28.54 2.96
CA GLN A 88 -0.75 29.88 2.76
C GLN A 88 -0.45 30.82 3.94
N GLU A 89 -0.52 30.31 5.18
CA GLU A 89 -0.13 31.06 6.36
C GLU A 89 1.35 31.43 6.36
N ARG A 90 2.24 30.49 6.00
CA ARG A 90 3.69 30.75 5.91
C ARG A 90 4.05 31.72 4.80
N GLU A 91 3.32 31.71 3.68
CA GLU A 91 3.49 32.72 2.64
C GLU A 91 3.07 34.12 3.11
N LYS A 92 1.99 34.22 3.91
CA LYS A 92 1.59 35.49 4.53
C LYS A 92 2.63 35.97 5.55
N ASP A 93 3.09 35.11 6.44
CA ASP A 93 4.16 35.40 7.41
C ASP A 93 5.43 35.93 6.72
N LEU A 94 5.81 35.32 5.59
CA LEU A 94 6.96 35.75 4.80
C LEU A 94 6.73 37.15 4.19
N ARG A 95 5.56 37.41 3.60
CA ARG A 95 5.22 38.73 3.05
C ARG A 95 5.28 39.82 4.13
N GLU A 96 4.76 39.54 5.33
CA GLU A 96 4.84 40.46 6.47
C GLU A 96 6.28 40.70 6.92
N ALA A 97 7.12 39.65 6.96
CA ALA A 97 8.54 39.78 7.29
C ALA A 97 9.33 40.58 6.23
N MET A 98 9.00 40.43 4.94
CA MET A 98 9.60 41.24 3.89
C MET A 98 9.33 42.74 4.08
N GLY A 99 8.16 43.10 4.61
CA GLY A 99 7.80 44.48 4.94
C GLY A 99 8.63 45.10 6.06
N THR A 100 9.28 44.30 6.92
CA THR A 100 10.13 44.82 8.00
C THR A 100 11.58 45.05 7.59
N GLY A 101 12.02 44.49 6.46
CA GLY A 101 13.42 44.58 5.98
C GLY A 101 14.46 43.82 6.81
N ASP A 102 14.02 43.14 7.87
CA ASP A 102 14.87 42.35 8.78
C ASP A 102 15.27 41.03 8.11
N GLN A 103 16.54 40.94 7.71
CA GLN A 103 17.06 39.80 6.96
C GLN A 103 17.03 38.49 7.77
N GLU A 104 17.25 38.54 9.08
CA GLU A 104 17.19 37.35 9.94
C GLU A 104 15.76 36.82 10.01
N LYS A 105 14.79 37.73 10.22
CA LYS A 105 13.37 37.38 10.24
C LYS A 105 12.91 36.82 8.91
N ILE A 106 13.33 37.42 7.79
CA ILE A 106 13.01 36.94 6.44
C ILE A 106 13.56 35.53 6.21
N ALA A 107 14.84 35.30 6.52
CA ALA A 107 15.47 33.99 6.37
C ALA A 107 14.75 32.91 7.18
N LYS A 108 14.37 33.23 8.44
CA LYS A 108 13.59 32.32 9.29
C LYS A 108 12.22 31.98 8.70
N ARG A 109 11.52 32.95 8.09
CA ARG A 109 10.22 32.70 7.45
C ARG A 109 10.34 31.92 6.14
N GLN A 110 11.40 32.15 5.37
CA GLN A 110 11.70 31.34 4.17
C GLN A 110 11.93 29.88 4.53
N ALA A 111 12.70 29.61 5.59
CA ALA A 111 12.95 28.23 6.06
C ALA A 111 11.63 27.53 6.46
N LYS A 112 10.77 28.20 7.23
CA LYS A 112 9.46 27.66 7.61
C LYS A 112 8.53 27.41 6.41
N LEU A 113 8.56 28.30 5.42
CA LEU A 113 7.79 28.10 4.20
C LEU A 113 8.31 26.89 3.40
N ALA A 114 9.62 26.67 3.37
CA ALA A 114 10.20 25.51 2.71
C ALA A 114 9.79 24.20 3.42
N GLU A 115 9.79 24.19 4.76
CA GLU A 115 9.31 23.08 5.59
C GLU A 115 7.84 22.76 5.30
N ALA A 116 6.94 23.75 5.38
CA ALA A 116 5.51 23.56 5.09
C ALA A 116 5.25 23.05 3.65
N ARG A 117 6.06 23.48 2.68
CA ARG A 117 5.96 22.98 1.29
C ARG A 117 6.43 21.53 1.17
N ALA A 118 7.42 21.11 1.94
CA ALA A 118 7.86 19.72 1.98
C ALA A 118 6.79 18.83 2.63
N GLU A 119 6.16 19.28 3.71
CA GLU A 119 5.03 18.60 4.35
C GLU A 119 3.83 18.46 3.40
N LEU A 120 3.49 19.52 2.65
CA LEU A 120 2.45 19.44 1.63
C LEU A 120 2.79 18.38 0.56
N GLN A 121 4.02 18.36 0.05
CA GLN A 121 4.44 17.37 -0.94
C GLN A 121 4.34 15.94 -0.40
N GLN A 122 4.71 15.74 0.87
CA GLN A 122 4.56 14.45 1.52
C GLN A 122 3.08 14.05 1.66
N ALA A 123 2.23 14.94 2.15
CA ALA A 123 0.80 14.67 2.29
C ALA A 123 0.13 14.37 0.94
N GLU A 124 0.49 15.10 -0.12
CA GLU A 124 0.01 14.84 -1.49
C GLU A 124 0.47 13.48 -2.01
N ALA A 125 1.73 13.10 -1.72
CA ALA A 125 2.25 11.78 -2.07
C ALA A 125 1.48 10.68 -1.33
N GLU A 126 1.30 10.79 -0.02
CA GLU A 126 0.58 9.82 0.81
C GLU A 126 -0.90 9.70 0.40
N ALA A 127 -1.56 10.80 0.05
CA ALA A 127 -2.93 10.79 -0.45
C ALA A 127 -3.07 10.10 -1.83
N SER A 128 -1.99 10.03 -2.63
CA SER A 128 -2.00 9.45 -3.97
C SER A 128 -1.74 7.93 -4.03
N VAL A 129 -1.33 7.30 -2.91
CA VAL A 129 -0.94 5.87 -2.87
C VAL A 129 -2.13 4.89 -3.04
N ASP A 130 -3.36 5.35 -2.82
CA ASP A 130 -4.57 4.49 -2.88
C ASP A 130 -5.25 4.45 -4.26
N GLN A 131 -4.61 4.96 -5.32
CA GLN A 131 -5.14 4.96 -6.72
C GLN A 131 -4.68 3.76 -7.55
#